data_AF-A0A2A4CSX2-F1
#
_entry.id   AF-A0A2A4CSX2-F1
#
_cell.length_a   1.000
_cell.length_b   1.000
_cell.length_c   1.000
_cell.angle_alpha   90.00
_cell.angle_beta   90.00
_cell.angle_gamma   90.00
#
_symmetry.space_group_name_H-M   'P 1'
#
loop_
_entity.id
_entity.type
_entity.pdbx_description
1 polymer ?
#
loop_
_entity_poly.entity_id
_entity_poly.type
_entity_poly.pdbx_seq_one_letter_code
_entity_poly.pdbx_strand_id
1 'polypeptide(L)'
;MTPLPPDLVTRLAEAAGAPEGLHSVEALADLWLADHREDQGDPEEPTWSDLCVFELDAHPEVLLAFLLRAIRKAETPWQVGLLAAGPLEELIAQHGAAVIDRLEDQARRAPRVAFALTGVWQGESTDPAIWARVESARAAMMDQGLDAGAPLPPA
;
A
#
# COMPACT_ATOMS: atom_id res chain seq x y z
N MET A 1 9.23 -13.11 7.38
CA MET A 1 9.65 -13.10 5.98
C MET A 1 8.58 -13.82 5.18
N THR A 2 7.70 -13.03 4.57
CA THR A 2 6.66 -13.50 3.67
C THR A 2 7.27 -13.65 2.28
N PRO A 3 7.31 -14.86 1.70
CA PRO A 3 7.92 -15.06 0.38
C PRO A 3 7.11 -14.34 -0.71
N LEU A 4 7.79 -13.87 -1.75
CA LEU A 4 7.13 -13.37 -2.95
C LEU A 4 6.56 -14.54 -3.79
N PRO A 5 5.44 -14.33 -4.51
CA PRO A 5 4.90 -15.33 -5.42
C PRO A 5 5.94 -15.77 -6.48
N PRO A 6 6.01 -17.06 -6.86
CA PRO A 6 7.02 -17.54 -7.81
C PRO A 6 6.94 -16.89 -9.19
N ASP A 7 5.74 -16.59 -9.68
CA ASP A 7 5.50 -15.89 -10.95
C ASP A 7 5.95 -14.44 -10.91
N LEU A 8 5.80 -13.78 -9.74
CA LEU A 8 6.39 -12.49 -9.47
C LEU A 8 7.91 -12.62 -9.55
N VAL A 9 8.52 -13.55 -8.81
CA VAL A 9 9.98 -13.76 -8.81
C VAL A 9 10.53 -13.98 -10.23
N THR A 10 9.84 -14.71 -11.09
CA THR A 10 10.23 -14.86 -12.50
C THR A 10 10.18 -13.54 -13.27
N ARG A 11 9.06 -12.79 -13.22
CA ARG A 11 8.94 -11.48 -13.88
C ARG A 11 9.94 -10.46 -13.35
N LEU A 12 10.20 -10.51 -12.04
CA LEU A 12 11.17 -9.67 -11.34
C LEU A 12 12.61 -9.97 -11.74
N ALA A 13 12.97 -11.24 -11.93
CA ALA A 13 14.31 -11.64 -12.38
C ALA A 13 14.56 -11.30 -13.85
N GLU A 14 13.50 -11.20 -14.66
CA GLU A 14 13.59 -10.86 -16.09
C GLU A 14 13.59 -9.33 -16.34
N ALA A 15 13.17 -8.52 -15.37
CA ALA A 15 13.21 -7.07 -15.46
C ALA A 15 14.67 -6.53 -15.38
N ALA A 16 15.00 -5.59 -16.26
CA ALA A 16 16.34 -4.99 -16.28
C ALA A 16 16.61 -4.25 -14.96
N GLY A 17 17.77 -4.51 -14.33
CA GLY A 17 18.16 -3.82 -13.10
C GLY A 17 17.56 -4.38 -11.80
N ALA A 18 16.99 -5.60 -11.84
CA ALA A 18 16.47 -6.27 -10.64
C ALA A 18 17.53 -6.40 -9.52
N PRO A 19 17.24 -5.93 -8.29
CA PRO A 19 18.16 -6.06 -7.16
C PRO A 19 18.41 -7.52 -6.78
N GLU A 20 19.66 -7.87 -6.48
CA GLU A 20 20.02 -9.22 -6.00
C GLU A 20 19.38 -9.51 -4.63
N GLY A 21 18.85 -10.73 -4.45
CA GLY A 21 18.39 -11.22 -3.15
C GLY A 21 16.99 -10.77 -2.69
N LEU A 22 16.23 -10.08 -3.55
CA LEU A 22 14.88 -9.63 -3.21
C LEU A 22 13.85 -10.76 -3.40
N HIS A 23 13.52 -11.45 -2.30
CA HIS A 23 12.65 -12.63 -2.31
C HIS A 23 11.50 -12.59 -1.30
N SER A 24 11.31 -11.44 -0.64
CA SER A 24 10.28 -11.30 0.39
C SER A 24 9.55 -9.97 0.31
N VAL A 25 8.31 -9.96 0.80
CA VAL A 25 7.49 -8.76 0.95
C VAL A 25 8.20 -7.71 1.80
N GLU A 26 8.89 -8.12 2.86
CA GLU A 26 9.61 -7.20 3.72
C GLU A 26 10.78 -6.51 2.99
N ALA A 27 11.52 -7.23 2.16
CA ALA A 27 12.58 -6.64 1.34
C ALA A 27 12.00 -5.71 0.27
N LEU A 28 10.86 -6.07 -0.34
CA LEU A 28 10.18 -5.21 -1.30
C LEU A 28 9.69 -3.90 -0.67
N ALA A 29 9.05 -3.97 0.50
CA ALA A 29 8.61 -2.79 1.22
C ALA A 29 9.78 -1.86 1.60
N ASP A 30 10.91 -2.43 1.98
CA ASP A 30 12.10 -1.67 2.34
C ASP A 30 12.73 -0.97 1.13
N LEU A 31 12.75 -1.64 -0.03
CA LEU A 31 13.20 -1.03 -1.29
C LEU A 31 12.23 0.05 -1.77
N TRP A 32 10.93 -0.24 -1.81
CA TRP A 32 9.92 0.70 -2.29
C TRP A 32 9.94 2.01 -1.49
N LEU A 33 10.08 1.92 -0.16
CA LEU A 33 10.23 3.10 0.69
C LEU A 33 11.54 3.86 0.44
N ALA A 34 12.62 3.17 0.08
CA ALA A 34 13.89 3.83 -0.27
C ALA A 34 13.79 4.56 -1.61
N ASP A 35 13.17 3.93 -2.62
CA ASP A 35 12.90 4.52 -3.94
C ASP A 35 12.01 5.77 -3.81
N HIS A 36 11.04 5.75 -2.88
CA HIS A 36 10.07 6.83 -2.66
C HIS A 36 10.41 7.70 -1.45
N ARG A 37 11.70 7.88 -1.12
CA ARG A 37 12.09 8.75 0.00
C ARG A 37 11.87 10.23 -0.30
N GLU A 38 12.03 10.63 -1.56
CA GLU A 38 11.93 12.01 -2.01
C GLU A 38 10.97 12.09 -3.21
N ASP A 39 10.24 13.20 -3.33
CA ASP A 39 9.37 13.49 -4.48
C ASP A 39 10.22 14.01 -5.65
N GLN A 40 11.00 13.12 -6.28
CA GLN A 40 11.96 13.47 -7.33
C GLN A 40 11.93 12.56 -8.56
N GLY A 41 11.03 11.57 -8.62
CA GLY A 41 10.88 10.68 -9.76
C GLY A 41 10.02 11.28 -10.87
N ASP A 42 10.28 10.89 -12.12
CA ASP A 42 9.32 11.10 -13.21
C ASP A 42 8.18 10.08 -13.02
N PRO A 43 6.91 10.52 -12.84
CA PRO A 43 5.78 9.60 -12.72
C PRO A 43 5.59 8.70 -13.95
N GLU A 44 6.14 9.07 -15.10
CA GLU A 44 6.08 8.27 -16.33
C GLU A 44 7.15 7.17 -16.40
N GLU A 45 8.15 7.19 -15.50
CA GLU A 45 9.21 6.19 -15.40
C GLU A 45 9.11 5.43 -14.06
N PRO A 46 8.19 4.45 -13.94
CA PRO A 46 8.03 3.71 -12.70
C PRO A 46 9.32 2.98 -12.33
N THR A 47 9.64 2.99 -11.04
CA THR A 47 10.79 2.24 -10.54
C THR A 47 10.53 0.75 -10.65
N TRP A 48 11.60 -0.05 -10.54
CA TRP A 48 11.46 -1.49 -10.50
C TRP A 48 10.54 -1.95 -9.36
N SER A 49 10.59 -1.29 -8.20
CA SER A 49 9.74 -1.64 -7.06
C SER A 49 8.27 -1.29 -7.30
N ASP A 50 7.95 -0.26 -8.07
CA ASP A 50 6.57 0.05 -8.50
C ASP A 50 6.00 -1.05 -9.39
N LEU A 51 6.77 -1.49 -10.39
CA LEU A 51 6.39 -2.61 -11.25
C LEU A 51 6.11 -3.88 -10.45
N CYS A 52 6.89 -4.16 -9.40
CA CYS A 52 6.61 -5.28 -8.50
C CYS A 52 5.24 -5.14 -7.83
N VAL A 53 4.94 -3.94 -7.32
CA VAL A 53 3.71 -3.70 -6.55
C VAL A 53 2.49 -3.79 -7.45
N PHE A 54 2.56 -3.29 -8.69
CA PHE A 54 1.50 -3.50 -9.68
C PHE A 54 1.22 -4.99 -9.92
N GLU A 55 2.27 -5.81 -10.00
CA GLU A 55 2.12 -7.24 -10.23
C GLU A 55 1.60 -8.02 -9.01
N LEU A 56 1.65 -7.44 -7.81
CA LEU A 56 1.07 -8.04 -6.61
C LEU A 56 -0.47 -7.97 -6.60
N ASP A 57 -1.12 -7.22 -7.49
CA ASP A 57 -2.58 -7.17 -7.60
C ASP A 57 -3.19 -8.57 -7.83
N ALA A 58 -2.52 -9.41 -8.64
CA ALA A 58 -2.90 -10.81 -8.84
C ALA A 58 -2.82 -11.67 -7.56
N HIS A 59 -2.23 -11.16 -6.48
CA HIS A 59 -1.96 -11.81 -5.21
C HIS A 59 -2.42 -10.92 -4.04
N PRO A 60 -3.73 -10.67 -3.86
CA PRO A 60 -4.26 -9.63 -2.95
C PRO A 60 -3.82 -9.80 -1.50
N GLU A 61 -3.59 -11.04 -1.07
CA GLU A 61 -3.09 -11.35 0.27
C GLU A 61 -1.64 -10.91 0.50
N VAL A 62 -0.82 -11.04 -0.54
CA VAL A 62 0.57 -10.60 -0.54
C VAL A 62 0.64 -9.08 -0.70
N LEU A 63 -0.19 -8.49 -1.56
CA LEU A 63 -0.33 -7.04 -1.70
C LEU A 63 -0.74 -6.40 -0.37
N LEU A 64 -1.74 -6.96 0.32
CA LEU A 64 -2.12 -6.49 1.65
C LEU A 64 -0.95 -6.59 2.66
N ALA A 65 -0.20 -7.70 2.64
CA ALA A 65 0.97 -7.84 3.50
C ALA A 65 2.05 -6.79 3.21
N PHE A 66 2.28 -6.48 1.93
CA PHE A 66 3.18 -5.40 1.49
C PHE A 66 2.70 -4.05 2.00
N LEU A 67 1.45 -3.67 1.72
CA LEU A 67 0.86 -2.40 2.14
C LEU A 67 0.96 -2.19 3.65
N LEU A 68 0.55 -3.19 4.44
CA LEU A 68 0.62 -3.12 5.90
C LEU A 68 2.07 -3.00 6.42
N ARG A 69 3.04 -3.59 5.71
CA ARG A 69 4.45 -3.46 6.06
C ARG A 69 4.98 -2.07 5.72
N ALA A 70 4.74 -1.60 4.49
CA ALA A 70 5.19 -0.31 3.99
C ALA A 70 4.57 0.85 4.78
N ILE A 71 3.25 0.85 5.00
CA ILE A 71 2.54 1.89 5.76
C ILE A 71 3.09 2.03 7.19
N ARG A 72 3.36 0.91 7.87
CA ARG A 72 3.92 0.96 9.23
C ARG A 72 5.35 1.49 9.25
N LYS A 73 6.15 1.23 8.21
CA LYS A 73 7.54 1.66 8.10
C LYS A 73 7.74 3.04 7.47
N ALA A 74 6.71 3.60 6.84
CA ALA A 74 6.82 4.87 6.15
C ALA A 74 7.47 5.95 7.05
N GLU A 75 8.36 6.73 6.45
CA GLU A 75 9.09 7.80 7.12
C GLU A 75 8.33 9.13 6.99
N THR A 76 7.50 9.28 5.95
CA THR A 76 6.81 10.53 5.62
C THR A 76 5.32 10.32 5.33
N PRO A 77 4.47 11.35 5.52
CA PRO A 77 3.09 11.33 5.03
C PRO A 77 2.99 11.12 3.52
N TRP A 78 3.97 11.65 2.77
CA TRP A 78 4.05 11.49 1.31
C TRP A 78 4.06 10.02 0.89
N GLN A 79 4.94 9.21 1.49
CA GLN A 79 5.00 7.77 1.21
C GLN A 79 3.67 7.07 1.52
N VAL A 80 2.99 7.46 2.60
CA VAL A 80 1.67 6.90 2.91
C VAL A 80 0.61 7.36 1.91
N GLY A 81 0.67 8.60 1.45
CA GLY A 81 -0.21 9.13 0.39
C GLY A 81 -0.07 8.35 -0.91
N LEU A 82 1.15 8.07 -1.35
CA LEU A 82 1.43 7.24 -2.53
C LEU A 82 0.86 5.83 -2.38
N LEU A 83 1.03 5.19 -1.22
CA LEU A 83 0.46 3.87 -0.95
C LEU A 83 -1.08 3.91 -0.89
N ALA A 84 -1.66 4.98 -0.35
CA ALA A 84 -3.10 5.15 -0.18
C ALA A 84 -3.82 5.38 -1.51
N ALA A 85 -3.37 6.35 -2.30
CA ALA A 85 -3.98 6.75 -3.57
C ALA A 85 -3.61 5.84 -4.76
N GLY A 86 -2.71 4.88 -4.56
CA GLY A 86 -2.36 3.87 -5.55
C GLY A 86 -2.76 2.46 -5.08
N PRO A 87 -1.80 1.63 -4.63
CA PRO A 87 -2.02 0.21 -4.43
C PRO A 87 -3.07 -0.15 -3.37
N LEU A 88 -3.28 0.67 -2.33
CA LEU A 88 -4.32 0.41 -1.33
C LEU A 88 -5.73 0.67 -1.88
N GLU A 89 -5.90 1.74 -2.65
CA GLU A 89 -7.16 2.06 -3.33
C GLU A 89 -7.53 0.96 -4.33
N GLU A 90 -6.59 0.57 -5.19
CA GLU A 90 -6.79 -0.52 -6.15
C GLU A 90 -7.13 -1.84 -5.46
N LEU A 91 -6.41 -2.20 -4.39
CA LEU A 91 -6.69 -3.41 -3.61
C LEU A 91 -8.13 -3.40 -3.05
N ILE A 92 -8.60 -2.26 -2.54
CA ILE A 92 -9.96 -2.14 -2.00
C ILE A 92 -10.99 -2.25 -3.12
N ALA A 93 -10.77 -1.57 -4.24
CA ALA A 93 -11.69 -1.56 -5.37
C ALA A 93 -11.83 -2.95 -6.00
N GLN A 94 -10.73 -3.67 -6.20
CA GLN A 94 -10.71 -4.97 -6.89
C GLN A 94 -10.95 -6.16 -5.95
N HIS A 95 -10.42 -6.09 -4.73
CA HIS A 95 -10.32 -7.24 -3.83
C HIS A 95 -10.91 -6.97 -2.44
N GLY A 96 -11.64 -5.88 -2.25
CA GLY A 96 -12.17 -5.44 -0.97
C GLY A 96 -12.87 -6.53 -0.17
N ALA A 97 -13.69 -7.37 -0.81
CA ALA A 97 -14.39 -8.47 -0.14
C ALA A 97 -13.45 -9.49 0.52
N ALA A 98 -12.23 -9.69 0.00
CA ALA A 98 -11.25 -10.61 0.55
C ALA A 98 -10.44 -9.98 1.71
N VAL A 99 -10.24 -8.66 1.70
CA VAL A 99 -9.27 -7.99 2.58
C VAL A 99 -9.89 -7.10 3.67
N ILE A 100 -11.14 -6.69 3.53
CA ILE A 100 -11.74 -5.62 4.34
C ILE A 100 -11.75 -5.93 5.84
N ASP A 101 -12.04 -7.17 6.24
CA ASP A 101 -12.07 -7.58 7.66
C ASP A 101 -10.70 -7.36 8.33
N ARG A 102 -9.63 -7.63 7.58
CA ARG A 102 -8.25 -7.43 8.05
C ARG A 102 -7.87 -5.96 8.04
N LEU A 103 -8.25 -5.20 7.02
CA LEU A 103 -8.00 -3.77 6.97
C LEU A 103 -8.63 -3.04 8.16
N GLU A 104 -9.88 -3.37 8.50
CA GLU A 104 -10.56 -2.83 9.69
C GLU A 104 -9.83 -3.19 10.99
N ASP A 105 -9.43 -4.46 11.15
CA ASP A 105 -8.69 -4.88 12.34
C ASP A 105 -7.34 -4.16 12.47
N GLN A 106 -6.64 -3.94 11.35
CA GLN A 106 -5.38 -3.21 11.35
C GLN A 106 -5.55 -1.71 11.59
N ALA A 107 -6.58 -1.09 11.03
CA ALA A 107 -6.89 0.32 11.27
C ALA A 107 -7.15 0.59 12.76
N ARG A 108 -7.81 -0.34 13.48
CA ARG A 108 -8.03 -0.23 14.93
C ARG A 108 -6.75 -0.35 15.76
N ARG A 109 -5.73 -1.06 15.26
CA ARG A 109 -4.52 -1.40 16.03
C ARG A 109 -3.31 -0.55 15.68
N ALA A 110 -3.27 -0.02 14.47
CA ALA A 110 -2.15 0.72 13.92
C ALA A 110 -2.63 2.08 13.41
N PRO A 111 -2.35 3.19 14.13
CA PRO A 111 -2.79 4.53 13.75
C PRO A 111 -2.38 4.93 12.32
N ARG A 112 -1.21 4.49 11.85
CA ARG A 112 -0.75 4.71 10.47
C ARG A 112 -1.63 4.05 9.41
N VAL A 113 -2.25 2.91 9.72
CA VAL A 113 -3.19 2.25 8.79
C VAL A 113 -4.50 3.04 8.70
N ALA A 114 -5.04 3.48 9.84
CA ALA A 114 -6.22 4.37 9.83
C ALA A 114 -5.93 5.68 9.10
N PHE A 115 -4.72 6.24 9.30
CA PHE A 115 -4.25 7.42 8.58
C PHE A 115 -4.14 7.19 7.07
N ALA A 116 -3.57 6.06 6.62
CA ALA A 116 -3.53 5.70 5.21
C ALA A 116 -4.93 5.64 4.58
N LEU A 117 -5.92 5.06 5.27
CA LEU A 117 -7.29 4.97 4.76
C LEU A 117 -7.95 6.34 4.55
N THR A 118 -7.46 7.41 5.19
CA THR A 118 -7.96 8.78 4.94
C THR A 118 -7.60 9.30 3.55
N GLY A 119 -6.54 8.78 2.92
CA GLY A 119 -6.13 9.16 1.56
C GLY A 119 -6.64 8.25 0.45
N VAL A 120 -7.49 7.27 0.77
CA VAL A 120 -8.12 6.38 -0.23
C VAL A 120 -9.38 7.03 -0.77
N TRP A 121 -9.62 6.94 -2.07
CA TRP A 121 -10.81 7.43 -2.74
C TRP A 121 -11.72 6.28 -3.18
N GLN A 122 -13.01 6.57 -3.32
CA GLN A 122 -13.95 5.56 -3.83
C GLN A 122 -13.78 5.45 -5.35
N GLY A 123 -13.09 4.42 -5.81
CA GLY A 123 -13.02 4.09 -7.24
C GLY A 123 -14.39 3.62 -7.77
N GLU A 124 -14.65 3.82 -9.07
CA GLU A 124 -15.93 3.47 -9.71
C GLU A 124 -16.33 1.99 -9.57
N SER A 125 -15.35 1.09 -9.50
CA SER A 125 -15.55 -0.36 -9.35
C SER A 125 -15.71 -0.80 -7.89
N THR A 126 -15.58 0.10 -6.92
CA THR A 126 -15.62 -0.25 -5.49
C THR A 126 -17.05 -0.59 -5.09
N ASP A 127 -17.25 -1.80 -4.54
CA ASP A 127 -18.54 -2.21 -3.96
C ASP A 127 -18.96 -1.20 -2.87
N PRO A 128 -20.15 -0.58 -2.98
CA PRO A 128 -20.63 0.38 -1.99
C PRO A 128 -20.67 -0.16 -0.55
N ALA A 129 -20.91 -1.46 -0.36
CA ALA A 129 -20.89 -2.09 0.95
C ALA A 129 -19.48 -2.18 1.53
N ILE A 130 -18.47 -2.40 0.68
CA ILE A 130 -17.05 -2.33 1.07
C ILE A 130 -16.66 -0.89 1.37
N TRP A 131 -17.08 0.06 0.54
CA TRP A 131 -16.76 1.47 0.74
C TRP A 131 -17.28 2.00 2.08
N ALA A 132 -18.53 1.68 2.44
CA ALA A 132 -19.10 2.07 3.73
C ALA A 132 -18.27 1.57 4.94
N ARG A 133 -17.62 0.41 4.79
CA ARG A 133 -16.73 -0.17 5.81
C ARG A 133 -15.40 0.59 5.88
N VAL A 134 -14.84 0.97 4.73
CA VAL A 134 -13.66 1.85 4.66
C VAL A 134 -13.94 3.20 5.32
N GLU A 135 -15.09 3.81 5.04
CA GLU A 135 -15.52 5.06 5.67
C GLU A 135 -15.60 4.92 7.19
N SER A 136 -16.20 3.84 7.69
CA SER A 136 -16.26 3.56 9.12
C SER A 136 -14.87 3.38 9.74
N ALA A 137 -13.97 2.66 9.06
CA ALA A 137 -12.62 2.37 9.57
C ALA A 137 -11.74 3.63 9.69
N ARG A 138 -11.93 4.62 8.80
CA ARG A 138 -11.15 5.87 8.80
C ARG A 138 -11.79 7.03 9.55
N ALA A 139 -13.07 6.94 9.91
CA ALA A 139 -13.87 8.05 10.43
C ALA A 139 -13.21 8.81 11.57
N ALA A 140 -12.62 8.10 12.54
CA ALA A 140 -11.97 8.73 13.70
C ALA A 140 -10.67 9.49 13.37
N MET A 141 -10.11 9.27 12.19
CA MET A 141 -8.85 9.87 11.74
C MET A 141 -9.06 10.98 10.70
N MET A 142 -10.27 11.19 10.17
CA MET A 142 -10.50 12.13 9.06
C MET A 142 -10.03 13.56 9.35
N ASP A 143 -10.27 14.07 10.56
CA ASP A 143 -9.84 15.43 10.97
C ASP A 143 -8.32 15.57 11.15
N GLN A 144 -7.60 14.44 11.18
CA GLN A 144 -6.15 14.34 11.35
C GLN A 144 -5.53 13.45 10.27
N GLY A 145 -6.17 13.38 9.10
CA GLY A 145 -5.79 12.53 7.99
C GLY A 145 -4.79 13.18 7.03
N LEU A 146 -4.52 12.49 5.92
CA LEU A 146 -3.63 12.95 4.85
C LEU A 146 -4.08 14.32 4.30
N ASP A 147 -5.36 14.46 3.97
CA ASP A 147 -5.91 15.70 3.40
C ASP A 147 -5.95 16.87 4.40
N ALA A 148 -5.87 16.57 5.71
CA ALA A 148 -5.76 17.60 6.75
C ALA A 148 -4.33 18.14 6.89
N GLY A 149 -3.36 17.58 6.14
CA GLY A 149 -1.94 17.93 6.26
C GLY A 149 -1.32 17.53 7.60
N ALA A 150 -1.94 16.56 8.29
CA ALA A 150 -1.47 16.12 9.60
C ALA A 150 -0.14 15.35 9.47
N PRO A 151 0.73 15.42 10.50
CA PRO A 151 1.97 14.65 10.50
C PRO A 151 1.67 13.16 10.59
N LEU A 152 2.63 12.34 10.14
CA LEU A 152 2.52 10.90 10.20
C LEU A 152 2.36 10.44 11.66
N PRO A 153 1.36 9.60 12.00
CA PRO A 153 1.22 9.06 13.34
C PRO A 153 2.44 8.26 13.80
N PRO A 154 2.62 8.03 15.12
CA PRO A 154 3.64 7.12 15.60
C PRO A 154 3.47 5.71 15.00
N ALA A 155 4.60 5.03 14.81
CA ALA A 155 4.66 3.67 14.26
C ALA A 155 4.05 2.62 15.18
#